data_AF-A0A5S3SKJ0-F1
#
_entry.id   AF-A0A5S3SKJ0-F1
#
_cell.length_a   1.000
_cell.length_b   1.000
_cell.length_c   1.000
_cell.angle_alpha   90.00
_cell.angle_beta   90.00
_cell.angle_gamma   90.00
#
_symmetry.space_group_name_H-M   'P 1'
#
loop_
_entity.id
_entity.type
_entity.pdbx_description
1 polymer ?
#
loop_
_entity_poly.entity_id
_entity_poly.type
_entity_poly.pdbx_seq_one_letter_code
_entity_poly.pdbx_strand_id
1 'polypeptide(L)'
;MAYVDLNPIRAKMANTPEESDHTSAQLRLTCAKEGKQPKKLLRFAGMPRQIMPKGLPFELKSYLELVELTGRVIREDKRGYIDNINLPLLERLTISPENWLKLTTQFTRVFHGAVGRPISQASYCENLNRKRRANISNYEKLLA
;
A
#
# COMPACT_ATOMS: atom_id res chain seq x y z
N MET A 1 -0.74 -1.22 -5.69
CA MET A 1 0.32 -0.25 -6.05
C MET A 1 1.66 -0.75 -5.55
N ALA A 2 2.00 -0.63 -4.25
CA ALA A 2 3.30 -1.04 -3.73
C ALA A 2 3.75 -2.47 -4.11
N TYR A 3 2.85 -3.47 -4.00
CA TYR A 3 3.16 -4.85 -4.42
C TYR A 3 3.64 -4.96 -5.88
N VAL A 4 3.00 -4.22 -6.80
CA VAL A 4 3.35 -4.22 -8.23
C VAL A 4 4.66 -3.48 -8.45
N ASP A 5 4.86 -2.36 -7.75
CA ASP A 5 6.10 -1.59 -7.81
C ASP A 5 7.31 -2.38 -7.29
N LEU A 6 7.07 -3.39 -6.44
CA LEU A 6 8.08 -4.31 -5.92
C LEU A 6 8.27 -5.57 -6.77
N ASN A 7 7.52 -5.75 -7.86
CA ASN A 7 7.63 -6.96 -8.70
C ASN A 7 9.05 -7.17 -9.27
N PRO A 8 9.75 -6.15 -9.82
CA PRO A 8 11.11 -6.32 -10.31
C PRO A 8 12.08 -6.78 -9.21
N ILE A 9 11.96 -6.23 -8.00
CA ILE A 9 12.77 -6.64 -6.85
C ILE A 9 12.50 -8.10 -6.47
N ARG A 10 11.23 -8.49 -6.40
CA ARG A 10 10.82 -9.87 -6.10
C ARG A 10 11.28 -10.87 -7.15
N ALA A 11 11.33 -10.44 -8.42
CA ALA A 11 11.85 -11.21 -9.53
C ALA A 11 13.39 -11.24 -9.59
N LYS A 12 14.09 -10.53 -8.69
CA LYS A 12 15.55 -10.35 -8.69
C LYS A 12 16.08 -9.65 -9.94
N MET A 13 15.25 -8.79 -10.54
CA MET A 13 15.62 -7.94 -11.68
C MET A 13 16.14 -6.57 -11.25
N ALA A 14 15.87 -6.16 -10.01
CA ALA A 14 16.31 -4.89 -9.43
C ALA A 14 16.60 -5.08 -7.93
N ASN A 15 17.46 -4.25 -7.33
CA ASN A 15 17.70 -4.29 -5.88
C ASN A 15 16.91 -3.20 -5.13
N THR A 16 16.56 -2.12 -5.82
CA THR A 16 15.88 -0.95 -5.24
C THR A 16 14.69 -0.49 -6.09
N PRO A 17 13.75 0.28 -5.52
CA PRO A 17 12.65 0.89 -6.29
C PRO A 17 13.13 1.82 -7.43
N GLU A 18 14.30 2.44 -7.30
CA GLU A 18 14.94 3.28 -8.30
C GLU A 18 15.37 2.48 -9.55
N GLU A 19 15.83 1.25 -9.35
CA GLU A 19 16.28 0.32 -10.40
C GLU A 19 15.13 -0.51 -10.97
N SER A 20 13.93 -0.40 -10.41
CA SER A 20 12.77 -1.18 -10.78
C SER A 20 12.10 -0.60 -12.04
N ASP A 21 12.66 -0.94 -13.20
CA ASP A 21 12.19 -0.45 -14.50
C ASP A 21 10.69 -0.69 -14.74
N HIS A 22 10.06 0.29 -15.40
CA HIS A 22 8.65 0.27 -15.79
C HIS A 22 7.67 0.23 -14.61
N THR A 23 8.08 0.66 -13.41
CA THR A 23 7.20 0.79 -12.24
C THR A 23 6.72 2.22 -12.00
N SER A 24 5.60 2.37 -11.30
CA SER A 24 5.09 3.68 -10.95
C SER A 24 5.96 4.36 -9.88
N ALA A 25 6.58 3.57 -9.00
CA ALA A 25 7.57 4.04 -8.03
C ALA A 25 8.79 4.65 -8.71
N GLN A 26 9.41 3.95 -9.67
CA GLN A 26 10.54 4.47 -10.44
C GLN A 26 10.19 5.79 -11.13
N LEU A 27 9.07 5.84 -11.87
CA LEU A 27 8.65 7.05 -12.59
C LEU A 27 8.44 8.24 -11.63
N ARG A 28 7.85 7.98 -10.45
CA ARG A 28 7.66 9.01 -9.42
C ARG A 28 8.98 9.48 -8.83
N LEU A 29 9.93 8.59 -8.56
CA LEU A 29 11.27 8.91 -8.07
C LEU A 29 12.06 9.75 -9.08
N THR A 30 12.03 9.37 -10.37
CA THR A 30 12.70 10.12 -11.44
C THR A 30 12.17 11.54 -11.56
N CYS A 31 10.85 11.74 -11.57
CA CYS A 31 10.27 13.09 -11.57
C CYS A 31 10.55 13.85 -10.27
N ALA A 32 10.60 13.17 -9.12
CA ALA A 32 10.87 13.80 -7.83
C ALA A 32 12.28 14.38 -7.75
N LYS A 33 13.27 13.80 -8.45
CA LYS A 33 14.63 14.38 -8.59
C LYS A 33 14.61 15.77 -9.23
N GLU A 34 13.63 16.05 -10.09
CA GLU A 34 13.41 17.38 -10.67
C GLU A 34 12.42 18.25 -9.86
N GLY A 35 12.00 17.81 -8.68
CA GLY A 35 10.98 18.49 -7.87
C GLY A 35 9.58 18.43 -8.49
N LYS A 36 9.31 17.49 -9.40
CA LYS A 36 8.04 17.37 -10.13
C LYS A 36 7.33 16.06 -9.81
N GLN A 37 6.06 16.00 -10.18
CA GLN A 37 5.29 14.75 -10.22
C GLN A 37 4.95 14.35 -11.66
N PRO A 38 4.91 13.05 -11.97
CA PRO A 38 4.66 12.57 -13.34
C PRO A 38 3.26 12.94 -13.83
N LYS A 39 3.17 13.45 -15.07
CA LYS A 39 1.88 13.85 -15.69
C LYS A 39 0.97 12.66 -16.03
N LYS A 40 1.56 11.48 -16.30
CA LYS A 40 0.84 10.26 -16.68
C LYS A 40 0.19 9.53 -15.49
N LEU A 41 0.52 9.91 -14.26
CA LEU A 41 -0.02 9.30 -13.04
C LEU A 41 -0.83 10.33 -12.26
N LEU A 42 -1.78 9.85 -11.46
CA LEU A 42 -2.49 10.71 -10.52
C LEU A 42 -1.49 11.28 -9.50
N ARG A 43 -1.49 12.61 -9.36
CA ARG A 43 -0.62 13.34 -8.44
C ARG A 43 -1.00 13.10 -6.99
N PHE A 44 -0.03 13.17 -6.09
CA PHE A 44 -0.21 13.28 -4.66
C PHE A 44 -0.57 14.73 -4.33
N ALA A 45 -1.77 14.93 -3.79
CA ALA A 45 -2.29 16.20 -3.30
C ALA A 45 -1.80 16.52 -1.88
N GLY A 46 -1.24 15.55 -1.17
CA GLY A 46 -0.80 15.71 0.22
C GLY A 46 -1.94 15.58 1.22
N MET A 47 -1.76 16.16 2.40
CA MET A 47 -2.71 16.06 3.51
C MET A 47 -4.11 16.60 3.15
N PRO A 48 -5.19 15.96 3.61
CA PRO A 48 -6.56 16.46 3.41
C PRO A 48 -6.75 17.89 3.93
N ARG A 49 -7.41 18.73 3.14
CA ARG A 49 -7.76 20.14 3.47
C ARG A 49 -9.16 20.45 2.95
N GLN A 50 -9.79 21.51 3.47
CA GLN A 50 -11.16 21.90 3.09
C GLN A 50 -11.32 22.06 1.56
N ILE A 51 -10.34 22.66 0.90
CA ILE A 51 -10.28 22.75 -0.56
C ILE A 51 -9.17 21.80 -1.02
N MET A 52 -9.55 20.60 -1.47
CA MET A 52 -8.60 19.59 -1.93
C MET A 52 -8.31 19.76 -3.43
N PRO A 53 -7.05 19.94 -3.84
CA PRO A 53 -6.70 19.86 -5.25
C PRO A 53 -6.87 18.41 -5.74
N LYS A 54 -7.23 18.25 -7.03
CA LYS A 54 -7.42 16.92 -7.63
C LYS A 54 -6.15 16.07 -7.50
N GLY A 55 -6.23 14.98 -6.73
CA GLY A 55 -5.11 14.07 -6.51
C GLY A 55 -5.36 13.05 -5.40
N LEU A 56 -4.33 12.26 -5.11
CA LEU A 56 -4.31 11.30 -4.01
C LEU A 56 -4.13 12.06 -2.67
N PRO A 57 -4.99 11.84 -1.66
CA PRO A 57 -5.02 12.61 -0.43
C PRO A 57 -3.96 12.15 0.59
N PHE A 58 -2.71 12.03 0.14
CA PHE A 58 -1.55 11.70 0.95
C PHE A 58 -0.27 12.14 0.23
N GLU A 59 0.86 12.17 0.93
CA GLU A 59 2.13 12.66 0.40
C GLU A 59 2.89 11.59 -0.39
N LEU A 60 3.69 12.03 -1.38
CA LEU A 60 4.59 11.15 -2.12
C LEU A 60 5.58 10.45 -1.18
N LYS A 61 6.11 11.17 -0.18
CA LYS A 61 7.03 10.64 0.81
C LYS A 61 6.43 9.44 1.56
N SER A 62 5.20 9.59 2.04
CA SER A 62 4.49 8.50 2.75
C SER A 62 4.27 7.28 1.85
N TYR A 63 4.00 7.48 0.56
CA TYR A 63 3.89 6.37 -0.39
C TYR A 63 5.23 5.67 -0.63
N LEU A 64 6.32 6.41 -0.81
CA LEU A 64 7.65 5.81 -1.03
C LEU A 64 8.13 5.06 0.20
N GLU A 65 7.93 5.62 1.39
CA GLU A 65 8.19 4.95 2.66
C GLU A 65 7.39 3.64 2.74
N LEU A 66 6.10 3.66 2.39
CA LEU A 66 5.29 2.44 2.35
C LEU A 66 5.84 1.38 1.39
N VAL A 67 6.27 1.77 0.19
CA VAL A 67 6.85 0.86 -0.81
C VAL A 67 8.12 0.22 -0.27
N GLU A 68 9.00 1.03 0.29
CA GLU A 68 10.28 0.58 0.84
C GLU A 68 10.07 -0.39 2.02
N LEU A 69 9.25 -0.01 3.00
CA LEU A 69 8.90 -0.86 4.14
C LEU A 69 8.28 -2.19 3.68
N THR A 70 7.37 -2.14 2.69
CA THR A 70 6.77 -3.35 2.13
C THR A 70 7.81 -4.24 1.44
N GLY A 71 8.78 -3.64 0.73
CA GLY A 71 9.88 -4.38 0.09
C GLY A 71 10.82 -5.06 1.10
N ARG A 72 11.01 -4.44 2.27
CA ARG A 72 11.78 -5.01 3.39
C ARG A 72 11.05 -6.17 4.08
N VAL A 73 9.72 -6.10 4.19
CA VAL A 73 8.88 -7.13 4.86
C VAL A 73 8.68 -8.40 4.04
N ILE A 74 8.79 -8.37 2.71
CA ILE A 74 8.58 -9.55 1.82
C ILE A 74 9.75 -10.59 1.93
N ARG A 75 10.41 -10.67 3.08
CA ARG A 75 11.72 -11.32 3.28
C ARG A 75 11.74 -12.84 3.44
N GLU A 76 10.62 -13.55 3.53
CA GLU A 76 10.71 -14.96 3.95
C GLU A 76 10.68 -16.02 2.84
N ASP A 77 10.26 -15.70 1.60
CA ASP A 77 10.08 -16.74 0.56
C ASP A 77 10.42 -16.33 -0.88
N LYS A 78 11.07 -15.17 -1.10
CA LYS A 78 11.37 -14.63 -2.46
C LYS A 78 12.85 -14.51 -2.78
N ARG A 79 13.17 -14.61 -4.08
CA ARG A 79 14.53 -14.59 -4.64
C ARG A 79 15.29 -13.28 -4.43
N GLY A 80 14.59 -12.17 -4.19
CA GLY A 80 15.15 -10.84 -3.95
C GLY A 80 14.37 -10.13 -2.84
N TYR A 81 15.07 -9.35 -2.02
CA TYR A 81 14.53 -8.61 -0.88
C TYR A 81 15.35 -7.34 -0.61
N ILE A 82 14.76 -6.37 0.10
CA ILE A 82 15.46 -5.18 0.58
C ILE A 82 15.94 -5.47 2.02
N ASP A 83 17.21 -5.17 2.33
CA ASP A 83 17.79 -5.48 3.64
C ASP A 83 17.08 -4.73 4.77
N ASN A 84 17.06 -5.28 5.98
CA ASN A 84 16.12 -4.88 7.03
C ASN A 84 16.78 -3.92 8.03
N ILE A 85 16.32 -2.67 8.07
CA ILE A 85 16.66 -1.71 9.12
C ILE A 85 15.33 -1.10 9.56
N ASN A 86 14.82 -1.56 10.72
CA ASN A 86 13.70 -1.05 11.53
C ASN A 86 12.47 -0.46 10.80
N LEU A 87 11.26 -0.96 11.14
CA LEU A 87 9.99 -0.57 10.51
C LEU A 87 9.05 0.23 11.46
N PRO A 88 9.43 1.43 11.95
CA PRO A 88 8.64 2.18 12.93
C PRO A 88 7.21 2.53 12.48
N LEU A 89 6.91 2.50 11.19
CA LEU A 89 5.56 2.76 10.69
C LEU A 89 4.58 1.62 11.00
N LEU A 90 5.00 0.36 10.94
CA LEU A 90 4.11 -0.78 11.20
C LEU A 90 3.74 -0.87 12.69
N GLU A 91 4.71 -0.59 13.56
CA GLU A 91 4.49 -0.46 15.00
C GLU A 91 3.47 0.65 15.32
N ARG A 92 3.56 1.80 14.64
CA ARG A 92 2.58 2.91 14.78
C ARG A 92 1.18 2.55 14.28
N LEU A 93 1.07 1.66 13.31
CA LEU A 93 -0.21 1.20 12.78
C LEU A 93 -0.81 0.04 13.57
N THR A 94 -0.08 -0.49 14.55
CA THR A 94 -0.46 -1.67 15.33
C THR A 94 -0.69 -2.92 14.46
N ILE A 95 -0.07 -2.97 13.28
CA ILE A 95 -0.19 -4.10 12.35
C ILE A 95 1.09 -4.93 12.42
N SER A 96 0.96 -6.22 12.73
CA SER A 96 2.11 -7.12 12.75
C SER A 96 2.73 -7.27 11.34
N PRO A 97 4.06 -7.49 11.21
CA PRO A 97 4.70 -7.71 9.92
C PRO A 97 4.09 -8.85 9.10
N GLU A 98 3.63 -9.92 9.75
CA GLU A 98 3.00 -11.09 9.11
C GLU A 98 1.63 -10.73 8.54
N ASN A 99 0.83 -9.96 9.30
CA ASN A 99 -0.45 -9.43 8.84
C ASN A 99 -0.22 -8.47 7.66
N TRP A 100 0.78 -7.59 7.75
CA TRP A 100 1.16 -6.69 6.67
C TRP A 100 1.56 -7.45 5.40
N LEU A 101 2.36 -8.50 5.52
CA LEU A 101 2.76 -9.35 4.41
C LEU A 101 1.54 -10.01 3.74
N LYS A 102 0.62 -10.55 4.53
CA LYS A 102 -0.61 -11.16 4.03
C LYS A 102 -1.51 -10.15 3.34
N LEU A 103 -1.65 -8.95 3.91
CA LEU A 103 -2.42 -7.86 3.33
C LEU A 103 -1.83 -7.39 2.01
N THR A 104 -0.51 -7.25 1.89
CA THR A 104 0.13 -6.71 0.69
C THR A 104 0.23 -7.73 -0.46
N THR A 105 0.26 -9.03 -0.15
CA THR A 105 0.45 -10.09 -1.15
C THR A 105 -0.83 -10.86 -1.49
N GLN A 106 -1.77 -10.96 -0.56
CA GLN A 106 -2.97 -11.80 -0.68
C GLN A 106 -4.27 -11.02 -0.45
N PHE A 107 -4.25 -9.69 -0.54
CA PHE A 107 -5.41 -8.83 -0.26
C PHE A 107 -6.70 -9.34 -0.90
N THR A 108 -6.69 -9.60 -2.20
CA THR A 108 -7.85 -10.03 -2.99
C THR A 108 -8.25 -11.48 -2.77
N ARG A 109 -7.39 -12.29 -2.15
CA ARG A 109 -7.71 -13.66 -1.72
C ARG A 109 -8.37 -13.68 -0.35
N VAL A 110 -7.99 -12.74 0.52
CA VAL A 110 -8.50 -12.66 1.88
C VAL A 110 -9.81 -11.87 1.94
N PHE A 111 -9.89 -10.78 1.19
CA PHE A 111 -11.04 -9.89 1.18
C PHE A 111 -11.81 -10.00 -0.13
N HIS A 112 -13.12 -10.20 0.00
CA HIS A 112 -14.05 -10.30 -1.12
C HIS A 112 -15.06 -9.15 -1.02
N GLY A 113 -14.83 -8.05 -1.74
CA GLY A 113 -15.69 -6.86 -1.71
C GLY A 113 -15.21 -5.77 -0.75
N ALA A 114 -16.15 -5.10 -0.07
CA ALA A 114 -15.83 -3.95 0.80
C ALA A 114 -15.05 -4.37 2.05
N VAL A 115 -14.07 -3.55 2.43
CA VAL A 115 -13.21 -3.72 3.60
C VAL A 115 -13.17 -2.40 4.36
N GLY A 116 -13.22 -2.46 5.69
CA GLY A 116 -13.25 -1.28 6.55
C GLY A 116 -13.73 -1.63 7.96
N ARG A 117 -13.79 -0.62 8.84
CA ARG A 117 -14.28 -0.80 10.21
C ARG A 117 -15.69 -1.42 10.24
N PRO A 118 -16.03 -2.25 11.23
CA PRO A 118 -17.35 -2.89 11.33
C PRO A 118 -18.52 -1.91 11.22
N ILE A 119 -18.38 -0.73 11.85
CA ILE A 119 -19.38 0.35 11.81
C ILE A 119 -19.57 0.85 10.37
N SER A 120 -18.49 1.18 9.68
CA SER A 120 -18.54 1.64 8.28
C SER A 120 -19.08 0.57 7.32
N GLN A 121 -18.75 -0.71 7.57
CA GLN A 121 -19.30 -1.83 6.79
C GLN A 121 -20.79 -2.03 7.04
N ALA A 122 -21.27 -1.82 8.27
CA ALA A 122 -22.69 -1.88 8.58
C ALA A 122 -23.46 -0.81 7.78
N SER A 123 -23.00 0.45 7.83
CA SER A 123 -23.59 1.54 7.04
C SER A 123 -23.52 1.27 5.52
N TYR A 124 -22.42 0.71 5.02
CA TYR A 124 -22.29 0.33 3.61
C TYR A 124 -23.31 -0.76 3.21
N CYS A 125 -23.51 -1.76 4.06
CA CYS A 125 -24.46 -2.85 3.79
C CYS A 125 -25.91 -2.35 3.82
N GLU A 126 -26.25 -1.48 4.77
CA GLU A 126 -27.57 -0.83 4.83
C GLU A 126 -27.84 0.00 3.57
N ASN A 127 -26.92 0.89 3.21
CA ASN A 127 -27.08 1.78 2.04
C ASN A 127 -27.21 1.01 0.71
N LEU A 128 -26.72 -0.23 0.63
CA LEU A 128 -26.78 -1.07 -0.56
C LEU A 128 -27.79 -2.22 -0.45
N ASN A 129 -28.64 -2.21 0.59
CA ASN A 129 -29.62 -3.28 0.86
C ASN A 129 -29.01 -4.70 0.88
N ARG A 130 -27.77 -4.83 1.37
CA ARG A 130 -27.07 -6.11 1.46
C ARG A 130 -27.30 -6.75 2.83
N LYS A 131 -27.82 -7.98 2.83
CA LYS A 131 -28.08 -8.75 4.06
C LYS A 131 -26.82 -9.32 4.71
N ARG A 132 -25.76 -9.59 3.94
CA ARG A 132 -24.52 -10.22 4.43
C ARG A 132 -23.40 -9.21 4.60
N ARG A 133 -22.85 -9.13 5.82
CA ARG A 133 -21.63 -8.39 6.14
C ARG A 133 -20.41 -9.29 5.93
N ALA A 134 -19.90 -9.35 4.70
CA ALA A 134 -18.68 -10.09 4.39
C ALA A 134 -17.45 -9.39 5.00
N ASN A 135 -16.35 -10.11 5.20
CA ASN A 135 -15.05 -9.56 5.60
C ASN A 135 -14.89 -9.01 7.03
N ILE A 136 -15.92 -8.97 7.89
CA ILE A 136 -15.77 -8.50 9.30
C ILE A 136 -14.73 -9.32 10.06
N SER A 137 -14.86 -10.66 10.06
CA SER A 137 -13.90 -11.52 10.79
C SER A 137 -12.47 -11.43 10.25
N ASN A 138 -12.31 -11.23 8.93
CA ASN A 138 -10.99 -11.06 8.33
C ASN A 138 -10.39 -9.67 8.66
N TYR A 139 -11.24 -8.65 8.79
CA TYR A 139 -10.83 -7.33 9.27
C TYR A 139 -10.31 -7.43 10.71
N GLU A 140 -11.07 -8.06 11.61
CA GLU A 140 -10.68 -8.22 13.02
C GLU A 140 -9.36 -8.99 13.19
N LYS A 141 -9.06 -9.93 12.29
CA LYS A 141 -7.83 -10.72 12.38
C LYS A 141 -6.60 -10.01 11.82
N LEU A 142 -6.76 -9.11 10.87
CA LEU A 142 -5.65 -8.59 10.06
C LEU A 142 -5.44 -7.08 10.16
N LEU A 143 -6.46 -6.34 10.60
CA LEU A 143 -6.50 -4.87 10.56
C LEU A 143 -7.00 -4.25 11.89
N ALA A 144 -7.25 -5.04 12.94
CA ALA A 144 -7.69 -4.56 14.25
C ALA A 144 -6.52 -4.34 15.20
#